data_AF-A0A9X4HI39-F1
#
_entry.id   AF-A0A9X4HI39-F1
#
_cell.length_a   1.000
_cell.length_b   1.000
_cell.length_c   1.000
_cell.angle_alpha   90.00
_cell.angle_beta   90.00
_cell.angle_gamma   90.00
#
_symmetry.space_group_name_H-M   'P 1'
#
loop_
_entity.id
_entity.type
_entity.pdbx_description
1 polymer ?
#
loop_
_entity_poly.entity_id
_entity_poly.type
_entity_poly.pdbx_seq_one_letter_code
_entity_poly.pdbx_strand_id
1 'polypeptide(L)'
;MTSELNFLKRGLSNSQMAGLKGLADKTDDNWWKEVLESKDLLLAVRNGYLNAYVKGQSVFKIAFGKGSSGSEPRLAIHYKYLVKPDLEKKDPYVSFNGSKFDIEPEDIINTEYESKLTLRQLIKTAARFAGPEKSGVHKIARKEPRVVDLEVAFTRAGENGDLSAPRMDIAVLVPTESGGAELVFCEAKCADNPELWGLEKLPKGTKSLPPQERSTAVIAQIRKYEQFIQAKENEQRLIDAYVRVCKNLADISDQSPARQVDDLVRQVGDGRLKLSIHRNVYLLVYDFGQDEKDGRIKRKRLQLEEAGVKIIAKGKPEDFQLANDILRMR
;
A
#
# COMPACT_ATOMS: atom_id res chain seq x y z
N MET A 1 -28.48 -6.13 16.73
CA MET A 1 -27.47 -7.04 16.15
C MET A 1 -26.62 -6.25 15.17
N THR A 2 -25.60 -5.58 15.66
CA THR A 2 -24.58 -4.92 14.84
C THR A 2 -23.85 -6.00 14.06
N SER A 3 -23.95 -5.99 12.73
CA SER A 3 -23.11 -6.86 11.92
C SER A 3 -21.65 -6.51 12.27
N GLU A 4 -20.91 -7.45 12.86
CA GLU A 4 -19.46 -7.32 12.95
C GLU A 4 -18.94 -7.16 11.53
N LEU A 5 -18.70 -5.92 11.10
CA LEU A 5 -17.89 -5.62 9.93
C LEU A 5 -16.55 -6.29 10.21
N ASN A 6 -16.34 -7.41 9.54
CA ASN A 6 -15.19 -8.27 9.77
C ASN A 6 -13.99 -7.60 9.10
N PHE A 7 -13.46 -6.58 9.78
CA PHE A 7 -12.54 -5.56 9.27
C PHE A 7 -11.17 -6.09 8.83
N LEU A 8 -10.87 -7.34 9.21
CA LEU A 8 -9.68 -8.07 8.80
C LEU A 8 -9.90 -8.88 7.51
N LYS A 9 -11.15 -9.02 7.03
CA LYS A 9 -11.40 -9.77 5.78
C LYS A 9 -10.68 -9.12 4.61
N ARG A 10 -10.00 -9.96 3.84
CA ARG A 10 -9.36 -9.64 2.58
C ARG A 10 -9.61 -10.77 1.60
N GLY A 11 -9.51 -10.42 0.32
CA GLY A 11 -9.62 -11.33 -0.80
C GLY A 11 -10.75 -10.96 -1.73
N LEU A 12 -10.64 -11.45 -2.96
CA LEU A 12 -11.69 -11.49 -3.96
C LEU A 12 -12.41 -12.84 -3.91
N SER A 13 -13.71 -12.84 -4.19
CA SER A 13 -14.46 -14.09 -4.40
C SER A 13 -14.05 -14.76 -5.71
N ASN A 14 -14.39 -16.05 -5.87
CA ASN A 14 -14.18 -16.78 -7.12
C ASN A 14 -14.89 -16.12 -8.31
N SER A 15 -16.10 -15.57 -8.10
CA SER A 15 -16.84 -14.86 -9.15
C SER A 15 -16.14 -13.56 -9.57
N GLN A 16 -15.57 -12.82 -8.62
CA GLN A 16 -14.80 -11.60 -8.89
C GLN A 16 -13.52 -11.92 -9.66
N MET A 17 -12.80 -12.98 -9.25
CA MET A 17 -11.61 -13.48 -9.94
C MET A 17 -11.93 -13.92 -11.37
N ALA A 18 -13.04 -14.66 -11.57
CA ALA A 18 -13.49 -15.06 -12.90
C ALA A 18 -13.82 -13.85 -13.79
N GLY A 19 -14.37 -12.77 -13.23
CA GLY A 19 -14.62 -11.52 -13.96
C GLY A 19 -13.34 -10.88 -14.50
N LEU A 20 -12.27 -10.82 -13.68
CA LEU A 20 -10.96 -10.32 -14.12
C LEU A 20 -10.33 -11.25 -15.17
N LYS A 21 -10.37 -12.56 -14.92
CA LYS A 21 -9.87 -13.55 -15.90
C LYS A 21 -10.58 -13.44 -17.24
N GLY A 22 -11.90 -13.21 -17.24
CA GLY A 22 -12.66 -12.97 -18.46
C GLY A 22 -12.20 -11.75 -19.25
N LEU A 23 -11.68 -10.70 -18.60
CA LEU A 23 -11.05 -9.57 -19.31
C LEU A 23 -9.66 -9.92 -19.86
N ALA A 24 -8.89 -10.73 -19.12
CA ALA A 24 -7.58 -11.18 -19.56
C ALA A 24 -7.66 -12.09 -20.80
N ASP A 25 -8.67 -12.97 -20.85
CA ASP A 25 -8.87 -13.96 -21.91
C ASP A 25 -9.48 -13.40 -23.21
N LYS A 26 -9.98 -12.15 -23.21
CA LYS A 26 -10.48 -11.49 -24.44
C LYS A 26 -9.37 -11.37 -25.48
N THR A 27 -9.71 -11.40 -26.77
CA THR A 27 -8.74 -11.13 -27.85
C THR A 27 -8.31 -9.67 -27.86
N ASP A 28 -9.27 -8.76 -27.71
CA ASP A 28 -9.04 -7.33 -27.83
C ASP A 28 -8.23 -6.78 -26.65
N ASP A 29 -7.46 -5.74 -26.92
CA ASP A 29 -6.78 -4.97 -25.86
C ASP A 29 -7.82 -4.30 -24.95
N ASN A 30 -7.52 -4.27 -23.66
CA ASN A 30 -8.39 -3.64 -22.66
C ASN A 30 -7.60 -3.21 -21.43
N TRP A 31 -8.22 -2.39 -20.60
CA TRP A 31 -7.58 -1.80 -19.44
C TRP A 31 -6.99 -2.81 -18.46
N TRP A 32 -7.58 -4.01 -18.32
CA TRP A 32 -7.09 -5.01 -17.38
C TRP A 32 -5.79 -5.64 -17.87
N LYS A 33 -5.67 -5.93 -19.17
CA LYS A 33 -4.41 -6.39 -19.77
C LYS A 33 -3.29 -5.37 -19.57
N GLU A 34 -3.58 -4.08 -19.77
CA GLU A 34 -2.61 -3.02 -19.54
C GLU A 34 -2.18 -2.91 -18.06
N VAL A 35 -3.08 -3.20 -17.12
CA VAL A 35 -2.76 -3.28 -15.69
C VAL A 35 -1.85 -4.47 -15.38
N LEU A 36 -2.13 -5.63 -15.99
CA LEU A 36 -1.29 -6.82 -15.86
C LEU A 36 0.13 -6.56 -16.40
N GLU A 37 0.25 -5.88 -17.53
CA GLU A 37 1.53 -5.54 -18.17
C GLU A 37 2.28 -4.38 -17.49
N SER A 38 1.59 -3.57 -16.70
CA SER A 38 2.19 -2.40 -16.05
C SER A 38 3.22 -2.79 -15.00
N LYS A 39 4.45 -2.30 -15.19
CA LYS A 39 5.56 -2.40 -14.21
C LYS A 39 5.53 -1.29 -13.16
N ASP A 40 4.68 -0.29 -13.33
CA ASP A 40 4.55 0.86 -12.43
C ASP A 40 3.45 0.66 -11.38
N LEU A 41 2.48 -0.20 -11.66
CA LEU A 41 1.35 -0.45 -10.77
C LEU A 41 1.61 -1.61 -9.82
N LEU A 42 1.42 -1.33 -8.54
CA LEU A 42 1.31 -2.34 -7.49
C LEU A 42 -0.18 -2.55 -7.16
N LEU A 43 -0.59 -3.81 -7.06
CA LEU A 43 -1.97 -4.18 -6.76
C LEU A 43 -2.10 -4.58 -5.31
N ALA A 44 -3.15 -4.07 -4.67
CA ALA A 44 -3.42 -4.34 -3.27
C ALA A 44 -4.80 -4.98 -3.14
N VAL A 45 -4.84 -6.21 -2.62
CA VAL A 45 -6.08 -6.97 -2.46
C VAL A 45 -6.77 -6.53 -1.18
N ARG A 46 -8.04 -6.13 -1.30
CA ARG A 46 -8.88 -5.65 -0.19
C ARG A 46 -10.07 -6.59 0.00
N ASN A 47 -11.06 -6.19 0.79
CA ASN A 47 -12.28 -6.97 0.98
C ASN A 47 -13.22 -6.82 -0.24
N GLY A 48 -13.08 -7.70 -1.23
CA GLY A 48 -13.93 -7.73 -2.42
C GLY A 48 -13.65 -6.63 -3.45
N TYR A 49 -12.47 -6.01 -3.42
CA TYR A 49 -12.00 -5.08 -4.44
C TYR A 49 -10.47 -5.06 -4.50
N LEU A 50 -9.90 -4.50 -5.57
CA LEU A 50 -8.47 -4.20 -5.68
C LEU A 50 -8.26 -2.69 -5.68
N ASN A 51 -7.13 -2.24 -5.19
CA ASN A 51 -6.63 -0.90 -5.48
C ASN A 51 -5.32 -1.01 -6.27
N ALA A 52 -5.18 -0.18 -7.30
CA ALA A 52 -3.93 -0.04 -8.04
C ALA A 52 -3.19 1.20 -7.55
N TYR A 53 -1.92 1.05 -7.18
CA TYR A 53 -1.11 2.11 -6.59
C TYR A 53 0.11 2.46 -7.44
N VAL A 54 0.42 3.75 -7.49
CA VAL A 54 1.71 4.29 -7.95
C VAL A 54 2.19 5.32 -6.94
N LYS A 55 3.43 5.21 -6.45
CA LYS A 55 4.03 6.15 -5.48
C LYS A 55 3.10 6.50 -4.29
N GLY A 56 2.44 5.49 -3.72
CA GLY A 56 1.48 5.61 -2.60
C GLY A 56 0.17 6.36 -2.92
N GLN A 57 -0.11 6.60 -4.21
CA GLN A 57 -1.37 7.15 -4.69
C GLN A 57 -2.22 6.01 -5.26
N SER A 58 -3.46 5.90 -4.78
CA SER A 58 -4.45 4.96 -5.32
C SER A 58 -4.96 5.49 -6.65
N VAL A 59 -4.40 5.02 -7.77
CA VAL A 59 -4.75 5.46 -9.13
C VAL A 59 -6.23 5.19 -9.41
N PHE A 60 -6.67 3.98 -9.08
CA PHE A 60 -8.08 3.60 -9.12
C PHE A 60 -8.35 2.39 -8.24
N LYS A 61 -9.63 2.26 -7.88
CA LYS A 61 -10.22 1.08 -7.26
C LYS A 61 -10.87 0.23 -8.34
N ILE A 62 -10.59 -1.08 -8.34
CA ILE A 62 -11.29 -2.07 -9.14
C ILE A 62 -12.34 -2.72 -8.25
N ALA A 63 -13.57 -2.24 -8.36
CA ALA A 63 -14.75 -2.81 -7.71
C ALA A 63 -15.46 -3.78 -8.67
N PHE A 64 -16.56 -4.37 -8.21
CA PHE A 64 -17.32 -5.33 -9.01
C PHE A 64 -18.81 -5.03 -8.93
N GLY A 65 -19.44 -4.94 -10.09
CA GLY A 65 -20.88 -4.78 -10.24
C GLY A 65 -21.55 -6.07 -10.73
N LYS A 66 -22.88 -6.06 -10.79
CA LYS A 66 -23.65 -7.12 -11.45
C LYS A 66 -23.56 -6.91 -12.97
N GLY A 67 -23.09 -7.92 -13.69
CA GLY A 67 -23.00 -7.95 -15.15
C GLY A 67 -23.62 -9.20 -15.75
N SER A 68 -23.62 -9.30 -17.07
CA SER A 68 -24.26 -10.38 -17.84
C SER A 68 -23.67 -11.77 -17.58
N SER A 69 -22.38 -11.85 -17.24
CA SER A 69 -21.67 -13.09 -16.88
C SER A 69 -21.40 -13.23 -15.37
N GLY A 70 -22.05 -12.42 -14.54
CA GLY A 70 -21.89 -12.45 -13.08
C GLY A 70 -21.23 -11.18 -12.53
N SER A 71 -20.02 -11.30 -12.01
CA SER A 71 -19.32 -10.21 -11.31
C SER A 71 -18.42 -9.43 -12.27
N GLU A 72 -18.90 -8.29 -12.77
CA GLU A 72 -18.20 -7.47 -13.76
C GLU A 72 -17.24 -6.46 -13.09
N PRO A 73 -15.94 -6.47 -13.40
CA PRO A 73 -15.00 -5.50 -12.86
C PRO A 73 -15.30 -4.07 -13.35
N ARG A 74 -15.25 -3.09 -12.44
CA ARG A 74 -15.44 -1.66 -12.73
C ARG A 74 -14.40 -0.80 -12.04
N LEU A 75 -13.92 0.22 -12.74
CA LEU A 75 -12.97 1.19 -12.19
C LEU A 75 -13.70 2.35 -11.51
N ALA A 76 -13.24 2.72 -10.32
CA ALA A 76 -13.53 3.99 -9.70
C ALA A 76 -12.22 4.80 -9.63
N ILE A 77 -12.16 5.88 -10.40
CA ILE A 77 -11.01 6.77 -10.53
C ILE A 77 -11.35 8.11 -9.85
N HIS A 78 -10.40 8.69 -9.12
CA HIS A 78 -10.58 10.04 -8.60
C HIS A 78 -10.49 11.05 -9.76
N TYR A 79 -11.49 11.92 -9.93
CA TYR A 79 -11.63 12.81 -11.09
C TYR A 79 -10.36 13.62 -11.43
N LYS A 80 -9.61 14.08 -10.42
CA LYS A 80 -8.33 14.79 -10.60
C LYS A 80 -7.28 14.03 -11.42
N TYR A 81 -7.36 12.70 -11.52
CA TYR A 81 -6.45 11.88 -12.32
C TYR A 81 -6.85 11.79 -13.79
N LEU A 82 -8.08 12.19 -14.15
CA LEU A 82 -8.54 12.22 -15.54
C LEU A 82 -7.89 13.33 -16.35
N VAL A 83 -7.34 14.36 -15.70
CA VAL A 83 -6.62 15.47 -16.35
C VAL A 83 -5.46 14.93 -17.17
N LYS A 84 -5.42 15.29 -18.46
CA LYS A 84 -4.40 14.88 -19.41
C LYS A 84 -3.06 15.51 -19.02
N PRO A 85 -2.03 14.69 -18.73
CA PRO A 85 -0.79 15.20 -18.18
C PRO A 85 0.05 15.99 -19.19
N ASP A 86 -0.19 15.83 -20.49
CA ASP A 86 0.61 16.47 -21.54
C ASP A 86 0.24 17.94 -21.79
N LEU A 87 -0.84 18.43 -21.17
CA LEU A 87 -1.22 19.84 -21.18
C LEU A 87 -0.18 20.74 -20.52
N GLU A 88 0.65 20.21 -19.61
CA GLU A 88 1.74 20.96 -18.99
C GLU A 88 2.81 21.45 -19.99
N LYS A 89 2.83 20.86 -21.19
CA LYS A 89 3.72 21.28 -22.28
C LYS A 89 3.07 22.33 -23.20
N LYS A 90 1.81 22.66 -22.98
CA LYS A 90 1.04 23.65 -23.73
C LYS A 90 0.84 24.90 -22.88
N ASP A 91 0.34 25.95 -23.52
CA ASP A 91 -0.10 27.16 -22.81
C ASP A 91 -1.18 26.78 -21.77
N PRO A 92 -0.94 26.98 -20.46
CA PRO A 92 -1.89 26.62 -19.42
C PRO A 92 -3.01 27.65 -19.25
N TYR A 93 -2.97 28.79 -19.95
CA TYR A 93 -3.94 29.86 -19.79
C TYR A 93 -5.24 29.55 -20.55
N VAL A 94 -6.35 29.61 -19.83
CA VAL A 94 -7.70 29.51 -20.40
C VAL A 94 -8.30 30.89 -20.47
N SER A 95 -8.82 31.28 -21.64
CA SER A 95 -9.47 32.57 -21.82
C SER A 95 -10.82 32.59 -21.11
N PHE A 96 -11.14 33.70 -20.45
CA PHE A 96 -12.42 33.91 -19.78
C PHE A 96 -13.03 35.23 -20.24
N ASN A 97 -14.23 35.17 -20.82
CA ASN A 97 -14.88 36.34 -21.42
C ASN A 97 -15.84 37.09 -20.46
N GLY A 98 -15.81 36.77 -19.16
CA GLY A 98 -16.76 37.29 -18.18
C GLY A 98 -17.98 36.41 -17.94
N SER A 99 -18.21 35.38 -18.76
CA SER A 99 -19.35 34.45 -18.63
C SER A 99 -18.96 32.97 -18.67
N LYS A 100 -18.03 32.60 -19.55
CA LYS A 100 -17.58 31.21 -19.73
C LYS A 100 -16.07 31.15 -19.93
N PHE A 101 -15.51 30.01 -19.53
CA PHE A 101 -14.16 29.63 -19.91
C PHE A 101 -14.18 29.12 -21.35
N ASP A 102 -13.22 29.55 -22.15
CA ASP A 102 -13.04 29.11 -23.53
C ASP A 102 -12.23 27.81 -23.55
N ILE A 103 -12.88 26.72 -23.14
CA ILE A 103 -12.27 25.40 -23.12
C ILE A 103 -13.32 24.29 -23.18
N GLU A 104 -13.04 23.27 -23.98
CA GLU A 104 -13.86 22.07 -24.03
C GLU A 104 -13.33 21.01 -23.05
N PRO A 105 -14.19 20.31 -22.29
CA PRO A 105 -13.75 19.31 -21.32
C PRO A 105 -12.89 18.20 -21.94
N GLU A 106 -13.21 17.73 -23.15
CA GLU A 106 -12.45 16.66 -23.83
C GLU A 106 -11.00 17.06 -24.11
N ASP A 107 -10.69 18.36 -24.17
CA ASP A 107 -9.31 18.84 -24.35
C ASP A 107 -8.49 18.70 -23.07
N ILE A 108 -9.14 18.78 -21.89
CA ILE A 108 -8.46 18.76 -20.60
C ILE A 108 -8.45 17.39 -19.95
N ILE A 109 -9.58 16.67 -20.01
CA ILE A 109 -9.78 15.42 -19.29
C ILE A 109 -9.99 14.23 -20.23
N ASN A 110 -9.59 13.05 -19.78
CA ASN A 110 -9.94 11.79 -20.43
C ASN A 110 -11.43 11.50 -20.15
N THR A 111 -12.27 11.62 -21.17
CA THR A 111 -13.70 11.28 -21.13
C THR A 111 -13.96 9.83 -21.53
N GLU A 112 -13.06 9.23 -22.29
CA GLU A 112 -13.09 7.83 -22.70
C GLU A 112 -11.76 7.12 -22.38
N TYR A 113 -11.80 5.78 -22.37
CA TYR A 113 -10.59 4.97 -22.21
C TYR A 113 -10.01 4.60 -23.58
N GLU A 114 -8.89 5.21 -23.93
CA GLU A 114 -8.11 4.89 -25.11
C GLU A 114 -6.98 3.93 -24.74
N SER A 115 -6.98 2.74 -25.37
CA SER A 115 -6.00 1.70 -25.08
C SER A 115 -4.57 2.20 -25.35
N LYS A 116 -3.64 1.82 -24.45
CA LYS A 116 -2.22 2.17 -24.43
C LYS A 116 -1.93 3.65 -24.18
N LEU A 117 -2.95 4.48 -24.01
CA LEU A 117 -2.82 5.90 -23.69
C LEU A 117 -3.36 6.21 -22.28
N THR A 118 -4.64 5.95 -22.03
CA THR A 118 -5.33 6.47 -20.84
C THR A 118 -4.71 5.96 -19.55
N LEU A 119 -4.36 4.67 -19.45
CA LEU A 119 -3.73 4.14 -18.23
C LEU A 119 -2.40 4.83 -17.90
N ARG A 120 -1.55 5.06 -18.92
CA ARG A 120 -0.27 5.75 -18.74
C ARG A 120 -0.48 7.18 -18.25
N GLN A 121 -1.50 7.87 -18.78
CA GLN A 121 -1.86 9.20 -18.34
C GLN A 121 -2.37 9.21 -16.89
N LEU A 122 -3.24 8.28 -16.51
CA LEU A 122 -3.71 8.14 -15.12
C LEU A 122 -2.55 7.91 -14.15
N ILE A 123 -1.61 7.01 -14.49
CA ILE A 123 -0.41 6.73 -13.69
C ILE A 123 0.45 8.00 -13.53
N LYS A 124 0.71 8.70 -14.64
CA LYS A 124 1.53 9.92 -14.66
C LYS A 124 0.88 11.03 -13.83
N THR A 125 -0.42 11.28 -13.99
CA THR A 125 -1.15 12.30 -13.23
C THR A 125 -1.24 11.93 -11.76
N ALA A 126 -1.49 10.66 -11.41
CA ALA A 126 -1.52 10.21 -10.02
C ALA A 126 -0.17 10.39 -9.32
N ALA A 127 0.93 10.04 -10.00
CA ALA A 127 2.29 10.18 -9.47
C ALA A 127 2.67 11.62 -9.08
N ARG A 128 2.01 12.66 -9.62
CA ARG A 128 2.26 14.07 -9.27
C ARG A 128 1.82 14.43 -7.85
N PHE A 129 0.86 13.69 -7.30
CA PHE A 129 0.34 13.94 -5.96
C PHE A 129 1.10 13.14 -4.89
N ALA A 130 2.18 12.45 -5.26
CA ALA A 130 2.97 11.65 -4.34
C ALA A 130 3.98 12.52 -3.58
N GLY A 131 3.95 12.44 -2.24
CA GLY A 131 5.00 12.99 -1.40
C GLY A 131 6.27 12.13 -1.43
N PRO A 132 7.39 12.64 -0.87
CA PRO A 132 8.67 11.92 -0.81
C PRO A 132 8.57 10.56 -0.11
N GLU A 133 7.90 10.51 1.06
CA GLU A 133 7.73 9.28 1.85
C GLU A 133 6.99 8.20 1.04
N LYS A 134 5.81 8.52 0.50
CA LYS A 134 5.05 7.59 -0.34
C LYS A 134 5.79 7.14 -1.60
N SER A 135 6.60 8.02 -2.16
CA SER A 135 7.47 7.69 -3.30
C SER A 135 8.58 6.72 -2.89
N GLY A 136 9.17 6.89 -1.71
CA GLY A 136 10.16 5.99 -1.12
C GLY A 136 9.60 4.59 -0.85
N VAL A 137 8.44 4.50 -0.19
CA VAL A 137 7.72 3.23 0.04
C VAL A 137 7.52 2.46 -1.26
N HIS A 138 7.04 3.15 -2.31
CA HIS A 138 6.79 2.52 -3.60
C HIS A 138 8.08 2.02 -4.28
N LYS A 139 9.20 2.75 -4.14
CA LYS A 139 10.51 2.31 -4.65
C LYS A 139 11.00 1.05 -3.94
N ILE A 140 10.87 1.00 -2.62
CA ILE A 140 11.23 -0.17 -1.80
C ILE A 140 10.38 -1.36 -2.24
N ALA A 141 9.05 -1.19 -2.25
CA ALA A 141 8.12 -2.27 -2.55
C ALA A 141 8.27 -2.82 -3.97
N ARG A 142 8.53 -1.97 -4.96
CA ARG A 142 8.74 -2.41 -6.35
C ARG A 142 9.96 -3.30 -6.55
N LYS A 143 10.97 -3.20 -5.66
CA LYS A 143 12.17 -4.04 -5.73
C LYS A 143 12.02 -5.36 -4.98
N GLU A 144 10.99 -5.49 -4.16
CA GLU A 144 10.78 -6.65 -3.29
C GLU A 144 9.58 -7.47 -3.81
N PRO A 145 9.81 -8.55 -4.56
CA PRO A 145 8.73 -9.35 -5.15
C PRO A 145 7.88 -10.08 -4.09
N ARG A 146 8.34 -10.14 -2.82
CA ARG A 146 7.60 -10.73 -1.70
C ARG A 146 6.67 -9.75 -1.00
N VAL A 147 6.59 -8.49 -1.44
CA VAL A 147 5.58 -7.54 -0.96
C VAL A 147 4.20 -7.98 -1.45
N VAL A 148 3.30 -8.23 -0.50
CA VAL A 148 1.94 -8.72 -0.76
C VAL A 148 0.88 -7.65 -0.53
N ASP A 149 1.22 -6.55 0.13
CA ASP A 149 0.30 -5.45 0.35
C ASP A 149 1.01 -4.12 0.60
N LEU A 150 0.31 -3.04 0.30
CA LEU A 150 0.69 -1.66 0.57
C LEU A 150 -0.47 -0.93 1.22
N GLU A 151 -0.20 0.10 2.02
CA GLU A 151 -1.26 0.94 2.60
C GLU A 151 -2.29 0.07 3.35
N VAL A 152 -1.75 -0.78 4.22
CA VAL A 152 -2.44 -1.82 4.98
C VAL A 152 -3.33 -1.18 6.03
N ALA A 153 -4.60 -0.95 5.69
CA ALA A 153 -5.59 -0.43 6.63
C ALA A 153 -6.50 -1.53 7.18
N PHE A 154 -6.75 -1.49 8.49
CA PHE A 154 -7.72 -2.36 9.17
C PHE A 154 -8.85 -1.53 9.79
N THR A 155 -9.96 -1.35 9.08
CA THR A 155 -11.06 -0.45 9.49
C THR A 155 -11.94 -1.05 10.56
N ARG A 156 -11.60 -0.88 11.84
CA ARG A 156 -12.48 -1.21 12.97
C ARG A 156 -13.46 -0.06 13.21
N ALA A 157 -14.76 -0.34 13.30
CA ALA A 157 -15.73 0.61 13.82
C ALA A 157 -15.41 0.85 15.31
N GLY A 158 -15.05 2.07 15.68
CA GLY A 158 -14.88 2.47 17.08
C GLY A 158 -16.24 2.63 17.77
N GLU A 159 -16.27 2.51 19.10
CA GLU A 159 -17.49 2.69 19.92
C GLU A 159 -18.10 4.10 19.78
N ASN A 160 -17.29 5.09 19.41
CA ASN A 160 -17.71 6.49 19.20
C ASN A 160 -18.01 6.83 17.72
N GLY A 161 -18.06 5.84 16.83
CA GLY A 161 -18.23 6.06 15.38
C GLY A 161 -16.97 6.54 14.63
N ASP A 162 -15.91 6.93 15.35
CA ASP A 162 -14.60 7.25 14.75
C ASP A 162 -13.90 5.96 14.26
N LEU A 163 -13.79 5.81 12.94
CA LEU A 163 -13.06 4.75 12.26
C LEU A 163 -11.54 5.01 12.36
N SER A 164 -10.91 4.72 13.50
CA SER A 164 -9.45 4.72 13.63
C SER A 164 -8.89 3.36 13.22
N ALA A 165 -8.50 3.23 11.95
CA ALA A 165 -7.81 2.04 11.43
C ALA A 165 -6.29 2.16 11.67
N PRO A 166 -5.61 1.18 12.28
CA PRO A 166 -4.17 1.03 12.10
C PRO A 166 -3.87 0.97 10.59
N ARG A 167 -2.91 1.78 10.14
CA ARG A 167 -2.49 1.86 8.74
C ARG A 167 -0.99 1.72 8.67
N MET A 168 -0.51 0.57 8.20
CA MET A 168 0.91 0.29 7.99
C MET A 168 1.24 0.39 6.50
N ASP A 169 2.48 0.73 6.16
CA ASP A 169 2.83 1.06 4.78
C ASP A 169 3.03 -0.17 3.89
N ILE A 170 3.69 -1.21 4.40
CA ILE A 170 4.07 -2.40 3.62
C ILE A 170 3.75 -3.67 4.41
N ALA A 171 3.28 -4.71 3.72
CA ALA A 171 3.32 -6.09 4.20
C ALA A 171 4.16 -6.95 3.25
N VAL A 172 5.14 -7.66 3.80
CA VAL A 172 6.11 -8.47 3.05
C VAL A 172 6.22 -9.87 3.65
N LEU A 173 6.38 -10.88 2.80
CA LEU A 173 6.68 -12.24 3.24
C LEU A 173 8.18 -12.48 3.36
N VAL A 174 8.57 -13.17 4.42
CA VAL A 174 9.93 -13.65 4.63
C VAL A 174 9.89 -15.14 5.00
N PRO A 175 10.87 -15.96 4.57
CA PRO A 175 10.93 -17.35 4.98
C PRO A 175 11.19 -17.47 6.48
N THR A 176 10.70 -18.55 7.11
CA THR A 176 11.07 -18.92 8.49
C THR A 176 12.14 -20.00 8.48
N GLU A 177 12.92 -20.09 9.56
CA GLU A 177 13.92 -21.17 9.73
C GLU A 177 13.27 -22.56 9.76
N SER A 178 12.03 -22.64 10.23
CA SER A 178 11.22 -23.85 10.26
C SER A 178 10.64 -24.27 8.89
N GLY A 179 11.02 -23.60 7.81
CA GLY A 179 10.57 -23.91 6.46
C GLY A 179 9.15 -23.44 6.13
N GLY A 180 8.63 -22.45 6.87
CA GLY A 180 7.36 -21.77 6.60
C GLY A 180 7.56 -20.36 6.05
N ALA A 181 6.49 -19.57 6.06
CA ALA A 181 6.53 -18.15 5.71
C ALA A 181 6.01 -17.31 6.87
N GLU A 182 6.51 -16.10 6.99
CA GLU A 182 6.08 -15.14 8.00
C GLU A 182 5.74 -13.80 7.34
N LEU A 183 4.59 -13.24 7.71
CA LEU A 183 4.15 -11.92 7.29
C LEU A 183 4.75 -10.86 8.22
N VAL A 184 5.54 -9.96 7.66
CA VAL A 184 6.14 -8.82 8.36
C VAL A 184 5.49 -7.54 7.88
N PHE A 185 5.09 -6.70 8.83
CA PHE A 185 4.61 -5.36 8.53
C PHE A 185 5.72 -4.32 8.70
N CYS A 186 5.69 -3.30 7.86
CA CYS A 186 6.63 -2.19 7.95
C CYS A 186 5.89 -0.84 7.93
N GLU A 187 6.41 0.10 8.71
CA GLU A 187 6.09 1.53 8.66
C GLU A 187 7.32 2.25 8.10
N ALA A 188 7.13 3.25 7.26
CA ALA A 188 8.22 3.95 6.61
C ALA A 188 8.18 5.45 6.93
N LYS A 189 9.34 6.05 7.21
CA LYS A 189 9.46 7.47 7.50
C LYS A 189 10.66 8.06 6.75
N CYS A 190 10.46 9.23 6.14
CA CYS A 190 11.60 10.06 5.76
C CYS A 190 12.36 10.54 7.01
N ALA A 191 13.67 10.75 6.91
CA ALA A 191 14.53 11.15 8.00
C ALA A 191 14.13 12.50 8.63
N ASP A 192 13.55 13.38 7.84
CA ASP A 192 13.03 14.68 8.26
C ASP A 192 11.61 14.60 8.86
N ASN A 193 10.97 13.43 8.83
CA ASN A 193 9.61 13.26 9.31
C ASN A 193 9.51 13.67 10.80
N PRO A 194 8.64 14.63 11.16
CA PRO A 194 8.56 15.15 12.50
C PRO A 194 8.18 14.11 13.56
N GLU A 195 7.51 13.02 13.20
CA GLU A 195 7.13 11.95 14.12
C GLU A 195 8.33 11.15 14.65
N LEU A 196 9.45 11.14 13.91
CA LEU A 196 10.71 10.56 14.40
C LEU A 196 11.30 11.37 15.56
N TRP A 197 10.93 12.64 15.69
CA TRP A 197 11.62 13.61 16.54
C TRP A 197 10.73 14.16 17.65
N GLY A 198 9.46 14.38 17.35
CA GLY A 198 8.47 14.93 18.26
C GLY A 198 7.85 13.89 19.18
N LEU A 199 7.24 14.36 20.26
CA LEU A 199 6.42 13.55 21.15
C LEU A 199 5.05 13.27 20.52
N GLU A 200 4.44 12.15 20.89
CA GLU A 200 3.09 11.79 20.46
C GLU A 200 2.06 12.89 20.79
N LYS A 201 1.03 13.05 19.96
CA LYS A 201 -0.03 14.03 20.20
C LYS A 201 -0.81 13.65 21.45
N LEU A 202 -1.20 14.65 22.25
CA LEU A 202 -2.03 14.42 23.43
C LEU A 202 -3.42 13.91 23.01
N PRO A 203 -4.06 13.05 23.83
CA PRO A 203 -5.45 12.69 23.63
C PRO A 203 -6.36 13.93 23.58
N LYS A 204 -7.43 13.84 22.79
CA LYS A 204 -8.40 14.93 22.66
C LYS A 204 -9.00 15.25 24.03
N GLY A 205 -8.91 16.51 24.46
CA GLY A 205 -9.38 16.96 25.77
C GLY A 205 -8.31 16.98 26.88
N THR A 206 -7.12 16.42 26.65
CA THR A 206 -6.00 16.48 27.59
C THR A 206 -5.16 17.73 27.34
N LYS A 207 -5.06 18.62 28.35
CA LYS A 207 -4.32 19.89 28.24
C LYS A 207 -2.81 19.73 28.36
N SER A 208 -2.34 18.77 29.15
CA SER A 208 -0.93 18.43 29.29
C SER A 208 -0.76 17.00 29.83
N LEU A 209 0.34 16.36 29.45
CA LEU A 209 0.90 15.20 30.13
C LEU A 209 2.39 15.49 30.38
N PRO A 210 2.96 15.08 31.52
CA PRO A 210 4.39 15.21 31.78
C PRO A 210 5.20 14.58 30.63
N PRO A 211 6.32 15.19 30.18
CA PRO A 211 7.16 14.63 29.12
C PRO A 211 7.67 13.21 29.43
N GLN A 212 7.82 12.86 30.71
CA GLN A 212 8.26 11.54 31.17
C GLN A 212 7.23 10.43 30.88
N GLU A 213 5.96 10.78 30.70
CA GLU A 213 4.88 9.85 30.38
C GLU A 213 4.61 9.76 28.87
N ARG A 214 5.32 10.56 28.05
CA ARG A 214 5.12 10.64 26.60
C ARG A 214 6.25 9.97 25.86
N SER A 215 5.88 9.17 24.86
CA SER A 215 6.85 8.57 23.94
C SER A 215 7.09 9.48 22.74
N THR A 216 8.21 9.28 22.03
CA THR A 216 8.36 9.80 20.66
C THR A 216 7.19 9.28 19.82
N ALA A 217 6.60 10.13 18.96
CA ALA A 217 5.38 9.83 18.23
C ALA A 217 5.48 8.52 17.43
N VAL A 218 6.61 8.31 16.75
CA VAL A 218 6.84 7.06 16.00
C VAL A 218 6.88 5.82 16.91
N ILE A 219 7.42 5.93 18.12
CA ILE A 219 7.49 4.80 19.06
C ILE A 219 6.08 4.42 19.53
N ALA A 220 5.27 5.41 19.88
CA ALA A 220 3.87 5.20 20.24
C ALA A 220 3.07 4.56 19.10
N GLN A 221 3.30 5.03 17.86
CA GLN A 221 2.68 4.49 16.66
C GLN A 221 3.05 3.02 16.43
N ILE A 222 4.34 2.67 16.44
CA ILE A 222 4.81 1.29 16.27
C ILE A 222 4.24 0.39 17.36
N ARG A 223 4.26 0.81 18.63
CA ARG A 223 3.68 0.03 19.74
C ARG A 223 2.19 -0.23 19.54
N LYS A 224 1.43 0.75 19.06
CA LYS A 224 0.00 0.57 18.75
C LYS A 224 -0.21 -0.50 17.66
N TYR A 225 0.66 -0.54 16.65
CA TYR A 225 0.59 -1.54 15.59
C TYR A 225 0.98 -2.93 16.09
N GLU A 226 2.06 -3.02 16.88
CA GLU A 226 2.51 -4.27 17.50
C GLU A 226 1.45 -4.85 18.44
N GLN A 227 0.81 -4.02 19.28
CA GLN A 227 -0.33 -4.44 20.10
C GLN A 227 -1.46 -5.01 19.25
N PHE A 228 -1.76 -4.39 18.11
CA PHE A 228 -2.82 -4.83 17.22
C PHE A 228 -2.51 -6.19 16.57
N ILE A 229 -1.30 -6.40 16.04
CA ILE A 229 -0.92 -7.65 15.37
C ILE A 229 -0.66 -8.80 16.35
N GLN A 230 -0.26 -8.50 17.59
CA GLN A 230 -0.03 -9.51 18.63
C GLN A 230 -1.30 -9.89 19.41
N ALA A 231 -2.41 -9.18 19.19
CA ALA A 231 -3.70 -9.52 19.79
C ALA A 231 -4.17 -10.89 19.27
N LYS A 232 -4.36 -11.85 20.18
CA LYS A 232 -4.69 -13.24 19.85
C LYS A 232 -5.96 -13.37 19.01
N GLU A 233 -6.93 -12.49 19.23
CA GLU A 233 -8.17 -12.42 18.48
C GLU A 233 -7.99 -12.01 17.00
N ASN A 234 -6.87 -11.34 16.67
CA ASN A 234 -6.56 -10.88 15.32
C ASN A 234 -5.67 -11.85 14.54
N GLU A 235 -4.82 -12.61 15.22
CA GLU A 235 -3.78 -13.45 14.62
C GLU A 235 -4.32 -14.38 13.51
N GLN A 236 -5.27 -15.26 13.85
CA GLN A 236 -5.83 -16.19 12.86
C GLN A 236 -6.56 -15.48 11.72
N ARG A 237 -7.26 -14.38 12.02
CA ARG A 237 -7.97 -13.59 11.02
C ARG A 237 -7.00 -12.91 10.05
N LEU A 238 -5.85 -12.44 10.53
CA LEU A 238 -4.77 -11.88 9.71
C LEU A 238 -4.15 -12.96 8.83
N ILE A 239 -3.85 -14.13 9.38
CA ILE A 239 -3.32 -15.27 8.62
C ILE A 239 -4.28 -15.64 7.48
N ASP A 240 -5.56 -15.88 7.78
CA ASP A 240 -6.55 -16.26 6.78
C ASP A 240 -6.72 -15.19 5.70
N ALA A 241 -6.66 -13.91 6.09
CA ALA A 241 -6.75 -12.79 5.17
C ALA A 241 -5.55 -12.76 4.22
N TYR A 242 -4.33 -12.91 4.72
CA TYR A 242 -3.13 -12.84 3.89
C TYR A 242 -2.86 -14.10 3.08
N VAL A 243 -3.29 -15.28 3.53
CA VAL A 243 -3.34 -16.48 2.67
C VAL A 243 -4.24 -16.21 1.45
N ARG A 244 -5.43 -15.62 1.67
CA ARG A 244 -6.33 -15.22 0.56
C ARG A 244 -5.71 -14.17 -0.35
N VAL A 245 -5.03 -13.16 0.21
CA VAL A 245 -4.30 -12.16 -0.58
C VAL A 245 -3.26 -12.83 -1.47
N CYS A 246 -2.42 -13.71 -0.91
CA CYS A 246 -1.38 -14.43 -1.64
C CYS A 246 -1.97 -15.28 -2.77
N LYS A 247 -3.07 -16.00 -2.49
CA LYS A 247 -3.80 -16.76 -3.50
C LYS A 247 -4.30 -15.85 -4.64
N ASN A 248 -4.99 -14.75 -4.33
CA ASN A 248 -5.48 -13.85 -5.37
C ASN A 248 -4.35 -13.21 -6.19
N LEU A 249 -3.21 -12.88 -5.57
CA LEU A 249 -2.05 -12.36 -6.29
C LEU A 249 -1.46 -13.40 -7.24
N ALA A 250 -1.37 -14.67 -6.82
CA ALA A 250 -0.93 -15.76 -7.68
C ALA A 250 -1.90 -16.00 -8.85
N ASP A 251 -3.21 -16.06 -8.57
CA ASP A 251 -4.24 -16.22 -9.60
C ASP A 251 -4.28 -15.03 -10.59
N ILE A 252 -3.94 -13.81 -10.14
CA ILE A 252 -3.79 -12.63 -11.02
C ILE A 252 -2.51 -12.74 -11.85
N SER A 253 -1.41 -13.20 -11.26
CA SER A 253 -0.14 -13.43 -11.97
C SER A 253 -0.32 -14.46 -13.10
N ASP A 254 -1.12 -15.50 -12.89
CA ASP A 254 -1.38 -16.54 -13.89
C ASP A 254 -2.22 -16.04 -15.09
N GLN A 255 -2.77 -14.82 -15.02
CA GLN A 255 -3.50 -14.19 -16.13
C GLN A 255 -2.58 -13.49 -17.13
N SER A 256 -1.30 -13.27 -16.81
CA SER A 256 -0.34 -12.68 -17.76
C SER A 256 1.11 -12.99 -17.38
N PRO A 257 1.96 -13.42 -18.34
CA PRO A 257 3.38 -13.66 -18.08
C PRO A 257 4.14 -12.38 -17.69
N ALA A 258 3.60 -11.20 -17.97
CA ALA A 258 4.22 -9.92 -17.62
C ALA A 258 4.14 -9.60 -16.12
N ARG A 259 3.19 -10.20 -15.39
CA ARG A 259 3.01 -10.01 -13.95
C ARG A 259 3.50 -11.23 -13.21
N GLN A 260 4.65 -11.13 -12.57
CA GLN A 260 5.23 -12.21 -11.78
C GLN A 260 4.90 -12.06 -10.30
N VAL A 261 4.84 -13.20 -9.61
CA VAL A 261 4.70 -13.31 -8.16
C VAL A 261 5.83 -14.19 -7.64
N ASP A 262 6.40 -13.86 -6.48
CA ASP A 262 7.46 -14.66 -5.85
C ASP A 262 6.94 -16.05 -5.44
N ASP A 263 7.80 -17.07 -5.53
CA ASP A 263 7.47 -18.46 -5.19
C ASP A 263 6.98 -18.62 -3.74
N LEU A 264 7.51 -17.83 -2.79
CA LEU A 264 7.08 -17.87 -1.40
C LEU A 264 5.60 -17.45 -1.28
N VAL A 265 5.21 -16.39 -1.99
CA VAL A 265 3.83 -15.89 -2.03
C VAL A 265 2.91 -16.93 -2.65
N ARG A 266 3.31 -17.54 -3.78
CA ARG A 266 2.54 -18.60 -4.44
C ARG A 266 2.34 -19.80 -3.52
N GLN A 267 3.41 -20.28 -2.88
CA GLN A 267 3.34 -21.44 -1.98
C GLN A 267 2.45 -21.20 -0.75
N VAL A 268 2.42 -19.97 -0.22
CA VAL A 268 1.48 -19.58 0.84
C VAL A 268 0.04 -19.56 0.32
N GLY A 269 -0.20 -18.98 -0.86
CA GLY A 269 -1.53 -18.93 -1.48
C GLY A 269 -2.12 -20.31 -1.80
N ASP A 270 -1.25 -21.26 -2.16
CA ASP A 270 -1.60 -22.66 -2.42
C ASP A 270 -1.77 -23.49 -1.13
N GLY A 271 -1.44 -22.92 0.05
CA GLY A 271 -1.45 -23.63 1.32
C GLY A 271 -0.32 -24.65 1.50
N ARG A 272 0.72 -24.61 0.66
CA ARG A 272 1.91 -25.48 0.78
C ARG A 272 2.83 -25.05 1.92
N LEU A 273 2.85 -23.76 2.22
CA LEU A 273 3.58 -23.19 3.35
C LEU A 273 2.63 -22.61 4.38
N LYS A 274 2.89 -22.92 5.65
CA LYS A 274 2.19 -22.29 6.76
C LYS A 274 2.64 -20.84 6.89
N LEU A 275 1.67 -19.95 7.03
CA LEU A 275 1.90 -18.53 7.30
C LEU A 275 1.80 -18.25 8.81
N SER A 276 2.77 -17.53 9.36
CA SER A 276 2.71 -16.88 10.67
C SER A 276 2.77 -15.35 10.55
N ILE A 277 2.46 -14.64 11.64
CA ILE A 277 2.58 -13.17 11.70
C ILE A 277 3.80 -12.82 12.56
N HIS A 278 4.71 -12.01 12.02
CA HIS A 278 5.83 -11.49 12.82
C HIS A 278 5.30 -10.55 13.89
N ARG A 279 5.85 -10.67 15.10
CA ARG A 279 5.33 -9.93 16.28
C ARG A 279 5.69 -8.45 16.26
N ASN A 280 6.79 -8.08 15.61
CA ASN A 280 7.25 -6.70 15.52
C ASN A 280 6.93 -6.06 14.17
N VAL A 281 6.70 -4.75 14.21
CA VAL A 281 6.65 -3.90 13.02
C VAL A 281 8.02 -3.30 12.79
N TYR A 282 8.52 -3.40 11.56
CA TYR A 282 9.81 -2.81 11.20
C TYR A 282 9.63 -1.36 10.77
N LEU A 283 10.37 -0.44 11.39
CA LEU A 283 10.47 0.95 10.99
C LEU A 283 11.56 1.10 9.93
N LEU A 284 11.18 1.52 8.73
CA LEU A 284 12.09 1.85 7.64
C LEU A 284 12.35 3.35 7.66
N VAL A 285 13.62 3.76 7.75
CA VAL A 285 14.01 5.18 7.70
C VAL A 285 14.90 5.43 6.50
N TYR A 286 14.61 6.47 5.72
CA TYR A 286 15.39 6.83 4.53
C TYR A 286 15.35 8.33 4.23
N ASP A 287 15.94 8.73 3.10
CA ASP A 287 16.08 10.12 2.67
C ASP A 287 17.08 10.91 3.54
N PHE A 288 18.25 10.32 3.76
CA PHE A 288 19.36 10.95 4.46
C PHE A 288 20.70 10.67 3.78
N GLY A 289 21.66 11.59 3.94
CA GLY A 289 23.00 11.50 3.35
C GLY A 289 24.04 10.90 4.32
N GLN A 290 25.22 11.51 4.38
CA GLN A 290 26.31 11.12 5.31
C GLN A 290 25.97 11.30 6.79
N ASP A 291 24.78 11.79 7.13
CA ASP A 291 24.27 11.97 8.49
C ASP A 291 24.20 10.66 9.31
N GLU A 292 24.38 9.50 8.67
CA GLU A 292 24.50 8.18 9.29
C GLU A 292 25.82 7.96 10.05
N LYS A 293 26.93 8.60 9.62
CA LYS A 293 28.25 8.37 10.25
C LYS A 293 28.44 9.17 11.55
N ASP A 294 28.06 10.44 11.54
CA ASP A 294 28.40 11.41 12.60
C ASP A 294 27.17 12.13 13.22
N GLY A 295 25.97 11.80 12.78
CA GLY A 295 24.83 12.71 12.93
C GLY A 295 23.65 12.24 13.79
N ARG A 296 22.52 12.88 13.49
CA ARG A 296 21.26 12.80 14.21
C ARG A 296 20.56 11.44 14.06
N ILE A 297 20.69 10.80 12.90
CA ILE A 297 20.03 9.52 12.58
C ILE A 297 20.64 8.36 13.37
N LYS A 298 21.97 8.33 13.51
CA LYS A 298 22.65 7.32 14.35
C LYS A 298 22.17 7.34 15.80
N ARG A 299 22.08 8.55 16.40
CA ARG A 299 21.55 8.72 17.77
C ARG A 299 20.08 8.31 17.87
N LYS A 300 19.28 8.67 16.87
CA LYS A 300 17.86 8.28 16.81
C LYS A 300 17.70 6.77 16.71
N ARG A 301 18.52 6.08 15.91
CA ARG A 301 18.51 4.63 15.79
C ARG A 301 18.78 3.95 17.13
N LEU A 302 19.82 4.39 17.84
CA LEU A 302 20.13 3.87 19.18
C LEU A 302 18.95 4.05 20.13
N GLN A 303 18.34 5.24 20.16
CA GLN A 303 17.16 5.50 20.99
C GLN A 303 15.98 4.58 20.63
N LEU A 304 15.75 4.32 19.34
CA LEU A 304 14.67 3.45 18.87
C LEU A 304 14.93 1.99 19.25
N GLU A 305 16.18 1.55 19.12
CA GLU A 305 16.63 0.21 19.53
C GLU A 305 16.50 0.01 21.04
N GLU A 306 16.92 0.99 21.85
CA GLU A 306 16.73 1.00 23.32
C GLU A 306 15.23 0.93 23.70
N ALA A 307 14.36 1.52 22.89
CA ALA A 307 12.91 1.46 23.08
C ALA A 307 12.27 0.16 22.55
N GLY A 308 13.06 -0.76 21.99
CA GLY A 308 12.63 -2.06 21.45
C GLY A 308 12.12 -2.03 20.01
N VAL A 309 12.24 -0.90 19.30
CA VAL A 309 11.76 -0.77 17.92
C VAL A 309 12.76 -1.42 16.95
N LYS A 310 12.26 -2.33 16.09
CA LYS A 310 13.05 -2.89 14.98
C LYS A 310 13.18 -1.86 13.87
N ILE A 311 14.39 -1.37 13.61
CA ILE A 311 14.64 -0.30 12.64
C ILE A 311 15.65 -0.71 11.57
N ILE A 312 15.32 -0.43 10.30
CA ILE A 312 16.23 -0.51 9.16
C ILE A 312 16.37 0.90 8.58
N ALA A 313 17.57 1.44 8.59
CA ALA A 313 17.86 2.76 8.02
C ALA A 313 18.77 2.62 6.80
N LYS A 314 18.42 3.26 5.67
CA LYS A 314 19.27 3.38 4.48
C LYS A 314 19.08 4.76 3.89
N GLY A 315 20.17 5.42 3.49
CA GLY A 315 20.09 6.79 2.98
C GLY A 315 19.14 6.95 1.78
N LYS A 316 19.13 5.97 0.86
CA LYS A 316 18.25 5.95 -0.30
C LYS A 316 17.24 4.79 -0.23
N PRO A 317 15.96 5.01 -0.60
CA PRO A 317 14.97 3.93 -0.71
C PRO A 317 15.41 2.77 -1.61
N GLU A 318 16.22 3.05 -2.63
CA GLU A 318 16.74 2.05 -3.55
C GLU A 318 17.75 1.10 -2.91
N ASP A 319 18.33 1.44 -1.76
CA ASP A 319 19.35 0.60 -1.11
C ASP A 319 18.74 -0.49 -0.22
N PHE A 320 17.42 -0.48 -0.02
CA PHE A 320 16.72 -1.53 0.72
C PHE A 320 16.72 -2.84 -0.07
N GLN A 321 17.07 -3.92 0.63
CA GLN A 321 16.84 -5.31 0.24
C GLN A 321 15.85 -5.89 1.24
N LEU A 322 14.60 -5.39 1.21
CA LEU A 322 13.67 -5.43 2.34
C LEU A 322 13.59 -6.79 3.06
N ALA A 323 13.27 -7.88 2.34
CA ALA A 323 13.19 -9.20 2.96
C ALA A 323 14.53 -9.67 3.55
N ASN A 324 15.64 -9.42 2.86
CA ASN A 324 16.98 -9.80 3.33
C ASN A 324 17.45 -8.94 4.51
N ASP A 325 17.12 -7.65 4.52
CA ASP A 325 17.44 -6.75 5.63
C ASP A 325 16.66 -7.16 6.90
N ILE A 326 15.39 -7.56 6.76
CA ILE A 326 14.60 -8.12 7.86
C ILE A 326 15.24 -9.41 8.39
N LEU A 327 15.62 -10.33 7.50
CA LEU A 327 16.23 -11.61 7.88
C LEU A 327 17.56 -11.44 8.62
N ARG A 328 18.37 -10.44 8.25
CA ARG A 328 19.65 -10.13 8.92
C ARG A 328 19.49 -9.57 10.34
N MET A 329 18.30 -9.07 10.68
CA MET A 329 17.99 -8.47 11.98
C MET A 329 17.33 -9.41 12.98
N ARG A 330 17.07 -10.66 12.57
CA ARG A 330 16.46 -11.68 13.43
C ARG A 330 17.40 -12.14 14.53
#